data_AF-A0A0D3H3V8-F1
#
_entry.id   AF-A0A0D3H3V8-F1
#
_cell.length_a   1.000
_cell.length_b   1.000
_cell.length_c   1.000
_cell.angle_alpha   90.00
_cell.angle_beta   90.00
_cell.angle_gamma   90.00
#
_symmetry.space_group_name_H-M   'P 1'
#
loop_
_entity.id
_entity.type
_entity.pdbx_description
1 polymer ?
#
loop_
_entity_poly.entity_id
_entity_poly.type
_entity_poly.pdbx_seq_one_letter_code
_entity_poly.pdbx_strand_id
1 'polypeptide(L)'
;MTSQQLGCCWVLLIALLSCSAATASEVPAIIVFGDSTVDSGNNNYILTVAKGNFPPYGRDFDGGVATGRFSNGRLVTDFVSEALGLPSSVPAYLDSTYTIDQLATGVSFASGGTGLDKGH
;
A
#
# COMPACT_ATOMS: atom_id res chain seq x y z
N MET A 1 -47.43 -0.37 24.27
CA MET A 1 -46.58 -1.19 23.38
C MET A 1 -46.23 -2.45 24.13
N THR A 2 -46.61 -3.61 23.59
CA THR A 2 -46.41 -4.90 24.26
C THR A 2 -44.94 -5.31 24.19
N SER A 3 -44.47 -6.14 25.13
CA SER A 3 -43.09 -6.65 25.16
C SER A 3 -42.66 -7.32 23.84
N GLN A 4 -43.61 -7.89 23.10
CA GLN A 4 -43.42 -8.42 21.76
C GLN A 4 -43.05 -7.36 20.71
N GLN A 5 -43.69 -6.18 20.72
CA GLN A 5 -43.38 -5.12 19.76
C GLN A 5 -41.97 -4.57 19.96
N LEU A 6 -41.54 -4.44 21.22
CA LEU A 6 -40.20 -3.95 21.56
C LEU A 6 -39.12 -4.97 21.14
N GLY A 7 -39.41 -6.27 21.27
CA GLY A 7 -38.54 -7.35 20.79
C GLY A 7 -38.39 -7.37 19.27
N CYS A 8 -39.47 -7.20 18.52
CA CYS A 8 -39.41 -7.08 17.05
C CYS A 8 -38.56 -5.89 16.59
N CYS A 9 -38.71 -4.73 17.24
CA CYS A 9 -37.90 -3.56 16.92
C CYS A 9 -36.41 -3.81 17.15
N TRP A 10 -36.03 -4.51 18.22
CA TRP A 10 -34.65 -4.88 18.50
C TRP A 10 -34.08 -5.88 17.50
N VAL A 11 -34.87 -6.90 17.12
CA VAL A 11 -34.47 -7.88 16.09
C VAL A 11 -34.29 -7.21 14.72
N LEU A 12 -35.20 -6.29 14.36
CA LEU A 12 -35.08 -5.49 13.14
C LEU A 12 -33.87 -4.55 13.19
N LEU A 13 -33.58 -3.93 14.32
CA LEU A 13 -32.40 -3.07 14.49
C LEU A 13 -31.09 -3.87 14.31
N ILE A 14 -31.01 -5.05 14.93
CA ILE A 14 -29.85 -5.95 14.82
C ILE A 14 -29.68 -6.46 13.38
N ALA A 15 -30.77 -6.80 12.69
CA ALA A 15 -30.75 -7.22 11.29
C ALA A 15 -30.28 -6.08 10.36
N LEU A 16 -30.74 -4.84 10.61
CA LEU A 16 -30.32 -3.65 9.86
C LEU A 16 -28.85 -3.27 10.13
N LEU A 17 -28.36 -3.40 11.38
CA LEU A 17 -26.95 -3.19 11.71
C LEU A 17 -26.05 -4.25 11.06
N SER A 18 -26.50 -5.51 10.99
CA SER A 18 -25.76 -6.62 10.37
C SER A 18 -25.67 -6.49 8.84
N CYS A 19 -26.61 -5.77 8.22
CA CYS A 19 -26.68 -5.57 6.77
C CYS A 19 -25.73 -4.46 6.27
N SER A 20 -25.17 -3.64 7.15
CA SER A 20 -24.23 -2.56 6.78
C SER A 20 -22.76 -3.00 6.73
N ALA A 21 -22.48 -4.30 6.90
CA ALA A 21 -21.13 -4.83 6.97
C ALA A 21 -20.78 -5.71 5.76
N ALA A 22 -20.91 -5.19 4.53
CA ALA A 22 -20.21 -5.74 3.36
C ALA A 22 -20.24 -4.76 2.17
N THR A 23 -19.10 -4.11 1.90
CA THR A 23 -18.27 -4.31 0.70
C THR A 23 -16.91 -3.62 0.96
N ALA A 24 -16.08 -4.24 1.80
CA ALA A 24 -14.66 -3.84 1.88
C ALA A 24 -13.94 -4.47 0.67
N SER A 25 -13.16 -3.64 -0.02
CA SER A 25 -12.40 -3.87 -1.26
C SER A 25 -12.33 -5.31 -1.82
N GLU A 26 -12.74 -5.46 -3.09
CA GLU A 26 -12.57 -6.67 -3.90
C GLU A 26 -11.09 -6.97 -4.25
N VAL A 27 -10.15 -6.06 -3.96
CA VAL A 27 -8.72 -6.25 -4.27
C VAL A 27 -7.95 -6.67 -3.03
N PRO A 28 -7.42 -7.90 -2.97
CA PRO A 28 -6.73 -8.41 -1.78
C PRO A 28 -5.31 -7.84 -1.62
N ALA A 29 -4.66 -7.47 -2.73
CA ALA A 29 -3.30 -6.97 -2.72
C ALA A 29 -2.92 -6.19 -3.98
N ILE A 30 -1.88 -5.37 -3.88
CA ILE A 30 -1.17 -4.77 -5.02
C ILE A 30 0.26 -5.30 -5.09
N ILE A 31 0.66 -5.80 -6.26
CA ILE A 31 2.03 -6.26 -6.50
C ILE A 31 2.63 -5.39 -7.60
N VAL A 32 3.68 -4.65 -7.26
CA VAL A 32 4.28 -3.64 -8.13
C VAL A 32 5.60 -4.15 -8.70
N PHE A 33 5.75 -4.04 -10.01
CA PHE A 33 7.00 -4.25 -10.73
C PHE A 33 7.30 -3.00 -11.57
N GLY A 34 8.57 -2.68 -11.74
CA GLY A 34 8.98 -1.53 -12.55
C GLY A 34 10.34 -0.99 -12.19
N ASP A 35 10.53 0.28 -12.51
CA ASP A 35 11.77 1.02 -12.37
C ASP A 35 11.71 2.04 -11.22
N SER A 36 12.53 3.09 -11.29
CA SER A 36 12.60 4.15 -10.28
C SER A 36 11.27 4.86 -10.06
N THR A 37 10.38 4.92 -11.05
CA THR A 37 9.08 5.59 -10.95
C THR A 37 8.15 4.96 -9.91
N VAL A 38 8.40 3.68 -9.58
CA VAL A 38 7.58 2.88 -8.66
C VAL A 38 8.42 2.13 -7.61
N ASP A 39 9.72 2.42 -7.52
CA ASP A 39 10.63 1.90 -6.50
C ASP A 39 10.40 2.60 -5.16
N SER A 40 9.83 1.86 -4.21
CA SER A 40 9.54 2.34 -2.85
C SER A 40 10.76 2.34 -1.92
N GLY A 41 11.92 1.86 -2.38
CA GLY A 41 13.17 1.85 -1.63
C GLY A 41 13.98 0.55 -1.74
N ASN A 42 13.65 -0.38 -2.64
CA ASN A 42 14.40 -1.62 -2.83
C ASN A 42 15.88 -1.35 -3.13
N ASN A 43 16.17 -0.29 -3.89
CA ASN A 43 17.54 0.07 -4.24
C ASN A 43 18.44 0.44 -3.05
N ASN A 44 17.88 0.68 -1.86
CA ASN A 44 18.69 0.87 -0.66
C ASN A 44 19.40 -0.41 -0.23
N TYR A 45 18.84 -1.57 -0.56
CA TYR A 45 19.26 -2.89 -0.09
C TYR A 45 20.11 -3.66 -1.10
N ILE A 46 20.40 -3.09 -2.27
CA ILE A 46 21.27 -3.67 -3.29
C ILE A 46 22.47 -2.78 -3.64
N LEU A 47 23.48 -3.36 -4.27
CA LEU A 47 24.68 -2.66 -4.74
C LEU A 47 24.40 -1.93 -6.05
N THR A 48 23.94 -0.68 -5.95
CA THR A 48 23.65 0.21 -7.09
C THR A 48 23.93 1.67 -6.73
N VAL A 49 24.22 2.49 -7.74
CA VAL A 49 24.33 3.95 -7.60
C VAL A 49 22.98 4.65 -7.70
N ALA A 50 21.96 3.98 -8.27
CA ALA A 50 20.62 4.54 -8.40
C ALA A 50 19.89 4.41 -7.06
N LYS A 51 20.04 5.38 -6.14
CA LYS A 51 19.34 5.38 -4.84
C LYS A 51 18.53 6.65 -4.65
N GLY A 52 17.36 6.55 -4.03
CA GLY A 52 16.50 7.68 -3.64
C GLY A 52 16.60 8.01 -2.15
N ASN A 53 17.73 7.73 -1.49
CA ASN A 53 17.91 7.85 -0.03
C ASN A 53 18.67 9.13 0.40
N PHE A 54 18.55 10.19 -0.39
CA PHE A 54 19.17 11.49 -0.10
C PHE A 54 18.23 12.65 -0.47
N PRO A 55 18.43 13.86 0.10
CA PRO A 55 17.61 15.02 -0.24
C PRO A 55 17.68 15.36 -1.74
N PRO A 56 16.57 15.76 -2.39
CA PRO A 56 15.31 16.20 -1.78
C PRO A 56 14.28 15.08 -1.54
N TYR A 57 14.61 13.81 -1.82
CA TYR A 57 13.67 12.71 -1.73
C TYR A 57 13.13 12.50 -0.30
N GLY A 58 11.88 12.08 -0.21
CA GLY A 58 11.17 11.83 1.05
C GLY A 58 10.80 13.07 1.87
N ARG A 59 11.12 14.30 1.43
CA ARG A 59 10.79 15.54 2.15
C ARG A 59 9.30 15.68 2.49
N ASP A 60 8.44 15.24 1.58
CA ASP A 60 6.98 15.33 1.66
C ASP A 60 6.35 13.93 1.94
N PHE A 61 7.17 12.94 2.33
CA PHE A 61 6.75 11.59 2.72
C PHE A 61 6.82 11.42 4.24
N ASP A 62 6.20 10.38 4.80
CA ASP A 62 6.07 10.17 6.25
C ASP A 62 7.41 10.31 6.99
N GLY A 63 7.46 11.25 7.93
CA GLY A 63 8.66 11.59 8.71
C GLY A 63 9.64 12.54 8.05
N GLY A 64 9.44 12.93 6.78
CA GLY A 64 10.32 13.86 6.06
C GLY A 64 11.71 13.30 5.77
N VAL A 65 11.85 11.96 5.78
CA VAL A 65 13.12 11.25 5.61
C VAL A 65 13.15 10.53 4.27
N ALA A 66 14.30 10.54 3.60
CA ALA A 66 14.50 9.83 2.34
C ALA A 66 14.44 8.31 2.55
N THR A 67 13.37 7.67 2.09
CA THR A 67 13.15 6.22 2.25
C THR A 67 13.73 5.37 1.11
N GLY A 68 14.32 5.99 0.08
CA GLY A 68 14.72 5.31 -1.16
C GLY A 68 13.77 5.54 -2.34
N ARG A 69 12.61 6.18 -2.11
CA ARG A 69 11.68 6.62 -3.16
C ARG A 69 12.31 7.69 -4.04
N PHE A 70 12.19 7.56 -5.37
CA PHE A 70 12.62 8.60 -6.33
C PHE A 70 11.58 9.72 -6.44
N SER A 71 11.03 10.16 -5.30
CA SER A 71 10.03 11.22 -5.18
C SER A 71 10.22 11.95 -3.85
N ASN A 72 9.75 13.20 -3.76
CA ASN A 72 9.70 13.89 -2.47
C ASN A 72 8.65 13.26 -1.56
N GLY A 73 7.60 12.66 -2.12
CA GLY A 73 6.46 12.14 -1.38
C GLY A 73 6.08 10.73 -1.79
N ARG A 74 4.79 10.46 -1.71
CA ARG A 74 4.18 9.20 -2.17
C ARG A 74 4.41 8.96 -3.66
N LEU A 75 4.47 7.69 -4.04
CA LEU A 75 4.52 7.23 -5.43
C LEU A 75 3.11 7.04 -5.97
N VAL A 76 2.97 6.96 -7.30
CA VAL A 76 1.67 6.69 -7.95
C VAL A 76 1.02 5.42 -7.39
N THR A 77 1.83 4.40 -7.11
CA THR A 77 1.40 3.10 -6.54
C THR A 77 0.79 3.23 -5.15
N ASP A 78 1.23 4.19 -4.34
CA ASP A 78 0.66 4.45 -3.03
C ASP A 78 -0.78 5.00 -3.16
N PHE A 79 -1.02 5.90 -4.12
CA PHE A 79 -2.35 6.44 -4.39
C PHE A 79 -3.28 5.39 -4.97
N VAL A 80 -2.77 4.51 -5.84
CA VAL A 80 -3.53 3.36 -6.35
C VAL A 80 -3.90 2.41 -5.21
N SER A 81 -2.95 2.09 -4.33
CA SER A 81 -3.19 1.25 -3.16
C SER A 81 -4.31 1.81 -2.28
N GLU A 82 -4.24 3.10 -1.93
CA GLU A 82 -5.28 3.77 -1.14
C GLU A 82 -6.64 3.79 -1.85
N ALA A 83 -6.68 4.07 -3.15
CA ALA A 83 -7.92 4.04 -3.93
C ALA A 83 -8.57 2.65 -3.99
N LEU A 84 -7.77 1.60 -3.86
CA LEU A 84 -8.20 0.20 -3.76
C LEU A 84 -8.55 -0.20 -2.32
N GLY A 85 -8.55 0.71 -1.34
CA GLY A 85 -8.81 0.40 0.07
C GLY A 85 -7.71 -0.46 0.73
N LEU A 86 -6.52 -0.53 0.13
CA LEU A 86 -5.32 -1.15 0.67
C LEU A 86 -4.53 -0.11 1.49
N PRO A 87 -3.44 -0.49 2.19
CA PRO A 87 -2.60 0.46 2.93
C PRO A 87 -2.15 1.65 2.07
N SER A 88 -2.05 2.83 2.68
CA SER A 88 -1.75 4.08 1.98
C SER A 88 -0.33 4.17 1.40
N SER A 89 0.55 3.23 1.71
CA SER A 89 1.90 3.11 1.18
C SER A 89 2.21 1.69 0.76
N VAL A 90 2.85 1.50 -0.39
CA VAL A 90 3.34 0.19 -0.84
C VAL A 90 4.80 0.02 -0.39
N PRO A 91 5.11 -1.00 0.44
CA PRO A 91 6.45 -1.24 0.96
C PRO A 91 7.41 -1.81 -0.08
N ALA A 92 8.71 -1.65 0.16
CA ALA A 92 9.77 -2.29 -0.62
C ALA A 92 9.93 -3.74 -0.17
N TYR A 93 9.99 -4.70 -1.11
CA TYR A 93 10.17 -6.11 -0.81
C TYR A 93 11.44 -6.40 0.01
N LEU A 94 12.53 -5.69 -0.28
CA LEU A 94 13.82 -5.90 0.39
C LEU A 94 13.94 -5.23 1.76
N ASP A 95 12.94 -4.45 2.19
CA ASP A 95 12.95 -3.83 3.51
C ASP A 95 12.53 -4.83 4.59
N SER A 96 13.51 -5.31 5.36
CA SER A 96 13.33 -6.29 6.44
C SER A 96 12.53 -5.77 7.64
N THR A 97 12.13 -4.49 7.66
CA THR A 97 11.28 -3.95 8.72
C THR A 97 9.82 -4.34 8.57
N TYR A 98 9.39 -4.76 7.37
CA TYR A 98 8.02 -5.22 7.11
C TYR A 98 7.85 -6.72 7.38
N THR A 99 6.73 -7.08 7.98
CA THR A 99 6.34 -8.48 8.17
C THR A 99 5.69 -9.07 6.90
N ILE A 100 5.63 -10.41 6.82
CA ILE A 100 4.97 -11.09 5.70
C ILE A 100 3.50 -10.68 5.56
N ASP A 101 2.78 -10.51 6.67
CA ASP A 101 1.37 -10.09 6.64
C ASP A 101 1.19 -8.67 6.08
N GLN A 102 2.16 -7.77 6.36
CA GLN A 102 2.16 -6.42 5.78
C GLN A 102 2.41 -6.47 4.27
N LEU A 103 3.40 -7.27 3.84
CA LEU A 103 3.73 -7.47 2.43
C LEU A 103 2.61 -8.19 1.65
N ALA A 104 1.82 -9.03 2.32
CA ALA A 104 0.73 -9.79 1.70
C ALA A 104 -0.40 -8.92 1.15
N THR A 105 -0.55 -7.68 1.65
CA THR A 105 -1.55 -6.72 1.19
C THR A 105 -1.01 -5.73 0.15
N GLY A 106 0.31 -5.65 -0.01
CA GLY A 106 0.95 -4.70 -0.90
C GLY A 106 2.46 -4.85 -0.86
N VAL A 107 3.10 -4.98 -2.03
CA VAL A 107 4.56 -5.08 -2.11
C VAL A 107 5.09 -4.57 -3.44
N SER A 108 6.22 -3.88 -3.41
CA SER A 108 6.96 -3.47 -4.61
C SER A 108 8.24 -4.27 -4.75
N PHE A 109 8.41 -4.86 -5.94
CA PHE A 109 9.64 -5.46 -6.45
C PHE A 109 10.36 -4.55 -7.44
N ALA A 110 9.89 -3.31 -7.60
CA ALA A 110 10.50 -2.35 -8.52
C ALA A 110 11.91 -1.97 -8.09
N SER A 111 12.77 -1.64 -9.07
CA SER A 111 14.16 -1.27 -8.81
C SER A 111 14.61 -0.16 -9.75
N GLY A 112 15.10 0.93 -9.18
CA GLY A 112 15.64 2.07 -9.93
C GLY A 112 16.79 1.68 -10.87
N GLY A 113 16.76 2.17 -12.10
CA GLY A 113 17.77 1.88 -13.11
C GLY A 113 17.58 0.56 -13.86
N THR A 114 16.51 -0.18 -13.57
CA THR A 114 16.07 -1.28 -14.43
C THR A 114 15.35 -0.76 -15.67
N GLY A 115 15.30 -1.59 -16.71
CA GLY A 115 14.61 -1.29 -17.96
C GLY A 115 14.27 -2.57 -18.70
N LEU A 116 13.38 -2.48 -19.69
CA LEU A 116 13.07 -3.60 -20.55
C LEU A 116 14.24 -3.85 -21.51
N ASP A 117 14.88 -5.01 -21.37
CA ASP A 117 15.83 -5.48 -22.38
C ASP A 117 15.05 -6.01 -23.60
N LYS A 118 15.37 -5.50 -24.78
CA LYS A 118 14.88 -6.07 -26.04
C LYS A 118 15.82 -7.24 -26.34
N GLY A 119 15.54 -8.39 -25.73
CA GLY A 119 16.36 -9.59 -25.91
C GLY A 119 16.79 -9.78 -27.36
N HIS A 120 18.09 -10.01 -27.55
CA HIS A 120 18.65 -10.41 -28.84
C HIS A 120 18.02 -11.69 -29.35
#